data_AF-A0A969JTY7-F1
#
_entry.id   AF-A0A969JTY7-F1
#
_cell.length_a   1.000
_cell.length_b   1.000
_cell.length_c   1.000
_cell.angle_alpha   90.00
_cell.angle_beta   90.00
_cell.angle_gamma   90.00
#
_symmetry.space_group_name_H-M   'P 1'
#
loop_
_entity.id
_entity.type
_entity.pdbx_description
1 polymer ?
#
loop_
_entity_poly.entity_id
_entity_poly.type
_entity_poly.pdbx_seq_one_letter_code
_entity_poly.pdbx_strand_id
1 'polypeptide(L)' 'MTIARNCDNFHTETTRFGVKYKATGWVGCPNHRPGKIVTVWIVEDDDPPRLVTAYQDEDK' A
#
# COMPACT_ATOMS: atom_id res chain seq x y z
N MET A 1 2.99 2.62 -19.29
CA MET A 1 3.35 1.89 -18.07
C MET A 1 3.42 2.89 -16.94
N THR A 2 2.54 2.80 -15.95
CA THR A 2 2.55 3.69 -14.80
C THR A 2 3.35 3.01 -13.70
N ILE A 3 4.53 3.54 -13.39
CA ILE A 3 5.36 3.08 -12.28
C ILE A 3 4.75 3.61 -10.98
N ALA A 4 4.61 2.74 -9.97
CA ALA A 4 4.18 3.17 -8.65
C ALA A 4 5.19 4.18 -8.09
N ARG A 5 4.71 5.40 -7.82
CA ARG A 5 5.53 6.45 -7.19
C ARG A 5 5.50 6.25 -5.68
N ASN A 6 6.56 6.72 -5.03
CA ASN A 6 6.64 6.94 -3.60
C ASN A 6 5.35 7.60 -3.07
N CYS A 7 4.88 7.13 -1.91
CA CYS A 7 3.66 7.60 -1.27
C CYS A 7 4.04 8.33 0.02
N ASP A 8 3.79 9.65 0.06
CA ASP A 8 4.10 10.50 1.22
C ASP A 8 2.98 10.51 2.26
N ASN A 9 1.81 9.94 1.93
CA ASN A 9 0.62 9.93 2.80
C ASN A 9 0.16 8.50 3.06
N PHE A 10 0.57 7.95 4.20
CA PHE A 10 0.22 6.61 4.65
C PHE A 10 -0.32 6.63 6.08
N HIS A 11 -1.24 5.71 6.36
CA HIS A 11 -1.70 5.48 7.73
C HIS A 11 -0.74 4.52 8.44
N THR A 12 -0.42 4.83 9.69
CA THR A 12 0.50 4.04 10.52
C THR A 12 -0.27 3.42 11.68
N GLU A 13 -0.05 2.12 11.91
CA GLU A 13 -0.69 1.33 12.97
C GLU A 13 0.38 0.48 13.68
N THR A 14 0.55 0.65 14.98
CA THR A 14 1.46 -0.20 15.78
C THR A 14 0.79 -1.55 16.03
N THR A 15 1.48 -2.64 15.70
CA THR A 15 0.98 -4.01 15.90
C THR A 15 1.97 -4.85 16.70
N ARG A 16 1.56 -6.06 17.12
CA ARG A 16 2.47 -7.04 17.77
C ARG A 16 3.61 -7.52 16.87
N PHE A 17 3.55 -7.22 15.57
CA PHE A 17 4.52 -7.64 14.55
C PHE A 17 5.35 -6.45 14.05
N GLY A 18 5.34 -5.30 14.74
CA GLY A 18 5.99 -4.07 14.30
C GLY A 18 5.02 -3.03 13.74
N VAL A 19 5.55 -2.06 13.02
CA VAL A 19 4.80 -0.91 12.51
C VAL A 19 4.21 -1.22 11.15
N LYS A 20 2.88 -1.23 11.08
CA LYS A 20 2.13 -1.46 9.85
C LYS A 20 1.82 -0.13 9.18
N TYR A 21 2.10 -0.08 7.89
CA TYR A 21 1.81 1.07 7.04
C TYR A 21 0.77 0.68 5.99
N LYS A 22 -0.17 1.59 5.72
CA LYS A 22 -1.21 1.42 4.70
C LYS A 22 -1.25 2.66 3.81
N ALA A 23 -1.21 2.46 2.51
CA ALA A 23 -1.39 3.52 1.52
C ALA A 23 -2.44 3.09 0.48
N THR A 24 -3.33 4.01 0.12
CA THR A 24 -4.29 3.79 -0.96
C THR A 24 -3.84 4.54 -2.21
N GLY A 25 -4.08 3.94 -3.37
CA GLY A 25 -3.67 4.52 -4.65
C GLY A 25 -4.57 4.05 -5.78
N TRP A 26 -4.52 4.75 -6.91
CA TRP A 26 -5.24 4.36 -8.12
C TRP A 26 -4.27 3.83 -9.16
N VAL A 27 -4.59 2.67 -9.73
CA VAL A 27 -3.85 2.06 -10.84
C VAL A 27 -4.79 1.95 -12.03
N GLY A 28 -4.32 2.35 -13.20
CA GLY A 28 -5.12 2.28 -14.42
C GLY A 28 -4.29 2.50 -15.68
N CYS A 29 -4.91 2.16 -16.82
CA CYS A 29 -4.40 2.42 -18.15
C CYS A 29 -5.31 3.43 -18.86
N PRO A 30 -4.78 4.24 -19.80
CA PRO A 30 -5.62 5.03 -20.68
C PRO A 30 -6.69 4.15 -21.35
N ASN A 31 -7.92 4.69 -21.48
CA ASN A 31 -9.10 3.99 -22.03
C ASN A 31 -9.63 2.79 -21.21
N HIS A 32 -9.15 2.58 -19.99
CA HIS A 32 -9.64 1.53 -19.10
C HIS A 32 -10.16 2.13 -17.79
N ARG A 33 -11.06 1.40 -17.13
CA ARG A 33 -11.54 1.79 -15.80
C ARG A 33 -10.38 1.67 -14.80
N PRO A 34 -10.01 2.74 -14.08
CA PRO A 34 -8.99 2.66 -13.04
C PRO A 34 -9.52 1.88 -11.83
N GLY A 35 -8.62 1.17 -11.16
CA GLY A 35 -8.89 0.44 -9.91
C GLY A 35 -8.20 1.12 -8.74
N LYS A 36 -8.91 1.25 -7.62
CA LYS A 36 -8.33 1.65 -6.34
C LYS A 36 -7.67 0.43 -5.70
N ILE A 37 -6.47 0.60 -5.18
CA ILE A 37 -5.69 -0.44 -4.50
C ILE A 37 -5.26 0.04 -3.12
N VAL A 38 -5.12 -0.91 -2.19
CA VAL A 38 -4.45 -0.70 -0.91
C VAL A 38 -3.16 -1.46 -0.91
N THR A 39 -2.07 -0.77 -0.57
CA THR A 39 -0.76 -1.36 -0.36
C THR A 39 -0.46 -1.39 1.14
N VAL A 40 0.02 -2.53 1.63
CA VAL A 40 0.36 -2.74 3.04
C VAL A 40 1.78 -3.28 3.17
N TRP A 41 2.56 -2.68 4.06
CA TRP A 41 3.88 -3.17 4.46
C TRP A 41 4.04 -3.09 5.98
N ILE A 42 4.90 -3.95 6.53
CA ILE A 42 5.21 -3.99 7.96
C ILE A 42 6.73 -3.84 8.11
N VAL A 43 7.13 -2.96 9.02
CA VAL A 43 8.52 -2.79 9.46
C VAL A 43 8.63 -3.39 10.86
N GLU A 44 9.45 -4.43 10.98
CA GLU A 44 9.83 -5.04 12.25
C GLU A 44 11.03 -4.28 12.84
N ASP A 45 11.14 -4.22 14.16
CA ASP A 45 12.34 -3.69 14.80
C ASP A 45 13.50 -4.63 14.43
N ASP A 46 14.49 -4.12 13.70
CA ASP A 46 15.70 -4.79 13.16
C ASP A 46 15.61 -5.50 11.80
N ASP A 47 14.46 -5.48 11.10
CA ASP A 47 14.32 -6.16 9.80
C ASP A 47 13.90 -5.18 8.68
N PRO A 48 14.41 -5.33 7.44
CA PRO A 48 14.03 -4.47 6.33
C PRO A 48 12.53 -4.60 6.03
N PRO A 49 11.86 -3.52 5.57
CA PRO A 49 10.43 -3.52 5.27
C PRO A 49 10.06 -4.66 4.32
N ARG A 50 9.13 -5.50 4.74
CA ARG A 50 8.57 -6.54 3.89
C ARG A 50 7.27 -5.99 3.29
N LEU A 51 7.22 -5.92 1.95
CA LEU A 51 5.97 -5.67 1.25
C LEU A 51 5.06 -6.87 1.51
N VAL A 52 4.01 -6.66 2.30
CA VAL A 52 3.16 -7.77 2.74
C VAL A 52 2.17 -8.12 1.63
N THR A 53 1.61 -7.12 0.94
CA THR A 53 0.65 -7.34 -0.17
C THR A 53 0.08 -6.04 -0.75
N ALA A 54 -0.46 -6.11 -1.97
CA ALA A 54 -1.39 -5.13 -2.53
C ALA A 54 -2.71 -5.82 -2.95
N TYR A 55 -3.85 -5.28 -2.55
CA TYR A 55 -5.19 -5.79 -2.91
C TYR A 55 -6.06 -4.67 -3.50
N GLN A 56 -7.18 -5.05 -4.13
CA GLN A 56 -8.21 -4.06 -4.47
C GLN A 56 -8.70 -3.37 -3.19
N ASP A 57 -8.87 -2.06 -3.28
CA ASP A 57 -9.48 -1.29 -2.20
C ASP A 57 -10.99 -1.50 -2.24
N GLU A 58 -11.47 -2.39 -1.39
CA GLU A 58 -12.90 -2.60 -1.15
C GLU A 58 -13.43 -1.46 -0.28
N ASP A 59 -13.46 -0.23 -0.82
CA ASP A 59 -14.28 0.82 -0.24
C ASP A 59 -15.75 0.33 -0.26
N LYS A 60 -16.35 0.17 0.93
CA LYS A 60 -17.80 0.29 1.10
C LYS A 60 -18.18 1.75 1.27
#